data_AF-A0A6L7MAF9-F1
#
_entry.id   AF-A0A6L7MAF9-F1
#
_cell.length_a   1.000
_cell.length_b   1.000
_cell.length_c   1.000
_cell.angle_alpha   90.00
_cell.angle_beta   90.00
_cell.angle_gamma   90.00
#
_symmetry.space_group_name_H-M   'P 1'
#
loop_
_entity.id
_entity.type
_entity.pdbx_description
1 polymer ?
#
loop_
_entity_poly.entity_id
_entity_poly.type
_entity_poly.pdbx_seq_one_letter_code
_entity_poly.pdbx_strand_id
1 'polypeptide(L)'
;MRLTEELILLMLDEQSGYLEMVPGWDFSCVIAGAVIADLALEFRIDTDLDSLHLINGDPTGDTMLDPTLKEISKSKGTFSTQYW
;
A
#
# COMPACT_ATOMS: atom_id res chain seq x y z
N MET A 1 -11.45 6.54 -1.82
CA MET A 1 -11.57 5.31 -1.04
C MET A 1 -10.43 4.42 -1.48
N ARG A 2 -9.55 4.07 -0.54
CA ARG A 2 -8.32 3.30 -0.75
C ARG A 2 -8.54 1.86 -0.29
N LEU A 3 -7.80 0.91 -0.85
CA LEU A 3 -7.83 -0.49 -0.39
C LEU A 3 -7.45 -0.59 1.10
N THR A 4 -6.54 0.25 1.56
CA THR A 4 -6.17 0.34 2.98
C THR A 4 -7.35 0.71 3.88
N GLU A 5 -8.16 1.68 3.47
CA GLU A 5 -9.37 2.11 4.18
C GLU A 5 -10.44 1.01 4.14
N GLU A 6 -10.63 0.38 2.98
CA GLU A 6 -11.58 -0.73 2.83
C GLU A 6 -11.21 -1.93 3.71
N LEU A 7 -9.94 -2.31 3.78
CA LEU A 7 -9.48 -3.40 4.65
C LEU A 7 -9.70 -3.08 6.13
N ILE A 8 -9.54 -1.83 6.54
CA ILE A 8 -9.85 -1.41 7.91
C ILE A 8 -11.37 -1.51 8.17
N LEU A 9 -12.19 -1.06 7.22
CA LEU A 9 -13.64 -1.17 7.32
C LEU A 9 -14.11 -2.62 7.38
N LEU A 10 -13.46 -3.54 6.68
CA LEU A 10 -13.79 -4.97 6.74
C LEU A 10 -13.53 -5.60 8.12
N MET A 11 -12.68 -4.99 8.95
CA MET A 11 -12.48 -5.42 10.33
C MET A 11 -13.45 -4.75 11.31
N LEU A 12 -14.24 -3.77 10.87
CA LEU A 12 -15.15 -3.06 11.77
C LEU A 12 -16.36 -3.93 12.11
N ASP A 13 -16.51 -4.26 13.39
CA ASP A 13 -17.77 -4.75 13.93
C ASP A 13 -18.72 -3.56 14.07
N GLU A 14 -19.74 -3.50 13.22
CA GLU A 14 -20.72 -2.41 13.21
C GLU A 14 -21.57 -2.32 14.50
N GLN A 15 -21.72 -3.43 15.25
CA GLN A 15 -22.51 -3.43 16.47
C GLN A 15 -21.73 -2.84 17.64
N SER A 16 -20.46 -3.22 17.76
CA SER A 16 -19.61 -2.79 18.87
C SER A 16 -18.82 -1.51 18.56
N GLY A 17 -18.63 -1.19 17.28
CA GLY A 17 -17.81 -0.07 16.80
C GLY A 17 -16.30 -0.32 16.92
N TYR A 18 -15.88 -1.53 17.29
CA TYR A 18 -14.47 -1.91 17.42
C TYR A 18 -13.96 -2.64 16.18
N LEU A 19 -12.64 -2.59 15.98
CA LEU A 19 -11.97 -3.36 14.95
C LEU A 19 -11.63 -4.76 15.47
N GLU A 20 -12.05 -5.80 14.75
CA GLU A 20 -11.58 -7.17 14.90
C GLU A 20 -10.17 -7.30 14.32
N MET A 21 -9.19 -6.82 15.09
CA MET A 21 -7.80 -6.75 14.66
C MET A 21 -7.17 -8.14 14.52
N VAL A 22 -6.51 -8.37 13.38
CA VAL A 22 -5.52 -9.45 13.26
C VAL A 22 -4.27 -9.02 14.02
N PRO A 23 -3.81 -9.77 15.03
CA PRO A 23 -2.67 -9.36 15.83
C PRO A 23 -1.35 -9.48 15.06
N GLY A 24 -0.49 -8.48 15.24
CA GLY A 24 0.94 -8.57 14.92
C GLY A 24 1.33 -8.20 13.49
N TRP A 25 2.37 -8.87 13.00
CA TRP A 25 3.08 -8.55 11.76
C TRP A 25 2.21 -8.70 10.50
N ASP A 26 1.27 -9.65 10.51
CA ASP A 26 0.42 -9.95 9.35
C ASP A 26 -0.44 -8.75 8.95
N PHE A 27 -0.97 -8.01 9.92
CA PHE A 27 -1.75 -6.81 9.64
C PHE A 27 -0.89 -5.70 9.02
N SER A 28 0.33 -5.50 9.54
CA SER A 28 1.27 -4.53 8.95
C SER A 28 1.62 -4.88 7.50
N CYS A 29 1.84 -6.16 7.20
CA CYS A 29 2.09 -6.61 5.83
C CYS A 29 0.88 -6.39 4.91
N VAL A 30 -0.33 -6.67 5.38
CA VAL A 30 -1.57 -6.46 4.62
C VAL A 30 -1.74 -4.97 4.27
N ILE A 31 -1.51 -4.07 5.24
CA ILE A 31 -1.59 -2.63 5.00
C ILE A 31 -0.51 -2.15 4.04
N ALA A 32 0.74 -2.63 4.19
CA ALA A 32 1.83 -2.29 3.26
C ALA A 32 1.50 -2.74 1.82
N GLY A 33 1.04 -3.98 1.66
CA GLY A 33 0.60 -4.51 0.36
C GLY A 33 -0.56 -3.72 -0.25
N ALA A 34 -1.50 -3.26 0.57
CA ALA A 34 -2.62 -2.43 0.10
C ALA A 34 -2.15 -1.05 -0.39
N VAL A 35 -1.18 -0.42 0.28
CA VAL A 35 -0.56 0.83 -0.19
C VAL A 35 0.10 0.63 -1.56
N ILE A 36 0.84 -0.46 -1.75
CA ILE A 36 1.46 -0.79 -3.04
C ILE A 36 0.38 -1.05 -4.10
N ALA A 37 -0.69 -1.78 -3.77
CA ALA A 37 -1.79 -2.03 -4.68
C ALA A 37 -2.52 -0.74 -5.10
N ASP A 38 -2.79 0.17 -4.16
CA ASP A 38 -3.37 1.48 -4.45
C ASP A 38 -2.47 2.33 -5.36
N LEU A 39 -1.15 2.31 -5.16
CA LEU A 39 -0.20 2.99 -6.05
C LEU A 39 -0.21 2.41 -7.48
N ALA A 40 -0.35 1.09 -7.62
CA ALA A 40 -0.47 0.44 -8.93
C ALA A 40 -1.79 0.81 -9.63
N LEU A 41 -2.91 0.82 -8.89
CA LEU A 41 -4.21 1.24 -9.40
C LEU A 41 -4.25 2.72 -9.83
N GLU A 42 -3.44 3.57 -9.18
CA GLU A 42 -3.23 4.99 -9.55
C GLU A 42 -2.19 5.19 -10.67
N PHE A 43 -1.73 4.11 -11.31
CA PHE A 43 -0.72 4.15 -12.39
C PHE A 43 0.58 4.87 -11.98
N ARG A 44 0.94 4.84 -10.69
CA ARG A 44 2.22 5.37 -10.20
C ARG A 44 3.35 4.36 -10.31
N ILE A 45 3.01 3.09 -10.16
CA ILE A 45 3.93 1.97 -10.28
C ILE A 45 3.30 0.85 -11.10
N ASP A 46 4.15 -0.04 -11.60
CA ASP A 46 3.79 -1.36 -12.11
C ASP A 46 4.47 -2.41 -11.25
N THR A 47 3.87 -3.60 -11.15
CA THR A 47 4.49 -4.72 -10.43
C THR A 47 4.18 -6.03 -11.12
N ASP A 48 5.20 -6.89 -11.19
CA ASP A 48 5.04 -8.30 -11.49
C ASP A 48 5.55 -9.15 -10.30
N LEU A 49 5.79 -10.44 -10.54
CA LEU A 49 6.25 -11.37 -9.50
C LEU A 49 7.70 -11.12 -9.06
N ASP A 50 8.50 -10.44 -9.89
CA ASP A 50 9.95 -10.31 -9.73
C ASP A 50 10.37 -8.88 -9.38
N SER A 51 9.63 -7.88 -9.84
CA SER A 51 10.02 -6.48 -9.78
C SER A 51 8.85 -5.49 -9.69
N LEU A 52 9.11 -4.41 -8.96
CA LEU A 52 8.30 -3.19 -8.94
C LEU A 52 9.00 -2.11 -9.77
N HIS A 53 8.26 -1.50 -10.69
CA HIS A 53 8.73 -0.44 -11.58
C HIS A 53 8.00 0.87 -11.30
N LEU A 54 8.75 1.97 -11.22
CA LEU A 54 8.15 3.31 -11.16
C LEU A 54 7.63 3.71 -12.54
N ILE A 55 6.35 4.07 -12.63
CA ILE A 55 5.73 4.65 -13.84
C ILE A 55 5.75 6.18 -13.74
N ASN A 56 5.26 6.72 -12.63
CA ASN A 56 5.17 8.15 -12.38
C ASN A 56 5.47 8.45 -10.90
N GLY A 57 6.48 9.30 -10.66
CA GLY A 57 6.90 9.72 -9.31
C GLY A 57 6.26 11.01 -8.80
N ASP A 58 5.36 11.63 -9.57
CA ASP A 58 4.63 12.81 -9.13
C ASP A 58 3.69 12.47 -7.97
N PRO A 59 3.58 13.34 -6.95
CA PRO A 59 2.69 13.13 -5.81
C PRO A 59 1.27 12.77 -6.25
N THR A 60 0.68 11.83 -5.55
CA THR A 60 -0.74 11.48 -5.69
C THR A 60 -1.65 12.52 -5.03
N GLY A 61 -1.10 13.30 -4.07
CA GLY A 61 -1.89 14.16 -3.18
C GLY A 61 -2.51 13.38 -2.02
N ASP A 62 -2.24 12.08 -1.93
CA ASP A 62 -2.66 11.22 -0.85
C ASP A 62 -1.54 11.06 0.18
N THR A 63 -1.82 11.49 1.40
CA THR A 63 -0.85 11.46 2.50
C THR A 63 -0.42 10.05 2.90
N MET A 64 -1.20 9.02 2.57
CA MET A 64 -0.86 7.63 2.86
C MET A 64 0.06 7.03 1.79
N LEU A 65 -0.13 7.40 0.53
CA LEU A 65 0.62 6.82 -0.60
C LEU A 65 1.93 7.58 -0.89
N ASP A 66 1.91 8.91 -0.75
CA ASP A 66 3.03 9.77 -1.12
C ASP A 66 4.36 9.46 -0.39
N PRO A 67 4.38 9.05 0.90
CA PRO A 67 5.62 8.64 1.56
C PRO A 67 6.29 7.45 0.86
N THR A 68 5.53 6.39 0.58
CA THR A 68 6.02 5.17 -0.09
C THR A 68 6.44 5.46 -1.52
N LEU A 69 5.63 6.23 -2.27
CA LEU A 69 5.97 6.63 -3.64
C LEU A 69 7.28 7.43 -3.70
N LYS A 70 7.50 8.32 -2.74
CA LYS A 70 8.72 9.12 -2.64
C LYS A 70 9.95 8.27 -2.34
N GLU A 71 9.79 7.19 -1.57
CA GLU A 71 10.88 6.26 -1.30
C GLU A 71 11.24 5.45 -2.56
N ILE A 72 10.23 4.86 -3.21
CA ILE A 72 10.38 4.13 -4.49
C ILE A 72 11.04 5.03 -5.53
N SER A 73 10.58 6.28 -5.67
CA SER A 73 11.11 7.23 -6.66
C SER A 73 12.57 7.63 -6.44
N LYS A 74 13.09 7.46 -5.23
CA LYS A 74 14.50 7.74 -4.89
C LYS A 74 15.39 6.51 -4.96
N SER A 75 14.80 5.32 -5.09
CA SER A 75 15.55 4.08 -5.22
C SER A 75 16.41 4.12 -6.48
N LYS A 76 17.67 3.69 -6.34
CA LYS A 76 18.59 3.52 -7.49
C LYS A 76 18.56 2.11 -8.07
N GLY A 77 17.78 1.21 -7.48
CA GLY A 77 17.67 -0.19 -7.87
C GLY A 77 16.22 -0.60 -8.11
N THR A 78 16.06 -1.66 -8.90
CA THR A 78 14.79 -2.37 -9.05
C THR A 78 14.75 -3.47 -8.01
N PHE A 79 13.67 -3.47 -7.21
CA PHE A 79 13.44 -4.45 -6.16
C PHE A 79 12.07 -5.09 -6.36
N SER A 80 11.88 -6.30 -5.85
CA SER A 80 10.59 -6.97 -5.87
C SER A 80 9.58 -6.26 -4.97
N THR A 81 8.29 -6.53 -5.18
CA THR A 81 7.23 -6.00 -4.31
C THR A 81 7.35 -6.47 -2.87
N GLN A 82 7.93 -7.65 -2.61
CA GLN A 82 8.16 -8.14 -1.25
C GLN A 82 9.26 -7.36 -0.49
N TYR A 83 10.20 -6.74 -1.22
CA TYR A 83 11.25 -5.93 -0.60
C TYR A 83 10.68 -4.64 0.01
N TRP A 84 9.67 -4.07 -0.65
CA TRP A 84 8.98 -2.85 -0.27
C TRP A 84 7.95 -3.12 0.82
#